data_AF-A0A968XAG0-F1
#
_entry.id   AF-A0A968XAG0-F1
#
_cell.length_a   1.000
_cell.length_b   1.000
_cell.length_c   1.000
_cell.angle_alpha   90.00
_cell.angle_beta   90.00
_cell.angle_gamma   90.00
#
_symmetry.space_group_name_H-M   'P 1'
#
loop_
_entity.id
_entity.type
_entity.pdbx_description
1 polymer ?
#
loop_
_entity_poly.entity_id
_entity_poly.type
_entity_poly.pdbx_seq_one_letter_code
_entity_poly.pdbx_strand_id
1 'polypeptide(L)' 'MIAVPYELVELTAMEYGAVECFWRESDRAFTGYVAEVWFLGRPWEFAQKWARVVGYPIRSRATEDGPGNYMVSVPVAPGF' A
#
# COMPACT_ATOMS: atom_id res chain seq x y z
N MET A 1 -6.20 -5.51 -12.97
CA MET A 1 -5.77 -4.83 -11.72
C MET A 1 -7.01 -4.22 -11.11
N ILE A 2 -7.32 -4.55 -9.86
CA ILE A 2 -8.55 -4.10 -9.18
C ILE A 2 -8.16 -2.92 -8.28
N ALA A 3 -8.82 -1.78 -8.48
CA ALA A 3 -8.71 -0.63 -7.60
C ALA A 3 -9.60 -0.87 -6.37
N VAL A 4 -9.07 -0.63 -5.17
CA VAL A 4 -9.76 -0.87 -3.89
C VAL A 4 -10.03 0.45 -3.16
N PRO A 5 -10.98 0.51 -2.21
CA PRO A 5 -11.16 1.69 -1.36
C PRO A 5 -9.90 1.98 -0.54
N TYR A 6 -9.56 3.25 -0.36
CA TYR A 6 -8.39 3.67 0.41
C TYR A 6 -8.51 3.24 1.88
N GLU A 7 -9.68 3.39 2.47
CA GLU A 7 -9.96 3.05 3.87
C GLU A 7 -9.70 1.56 4.13
N LEU A 8 -9.99 0.71 3.14
CA LEU A 8 -9.67 -0.71 3.24
C LEU A 8 -8.16 -0.95 3.29
N VAL A 9 -7.38 -0.22 2.47
CA VAL A 9 -5.91 -0.30 2.50
C VAL A 9 -5.40 0.17 3.86
N GLU A 10 -5.87 1.32 4.33
CA GLU A 10 -5.41 1.96 5.56
C GLU A 10 -5.70 1.10 6.79
N LEU A 11 -6.94 0.64 6.96
CA LEU A 11 -7.32 -0.23 8.07
C LEU A 11 -6.52 -1.53 8.07
N THR A 12 -6.40 -2.17 6.90
CA THR A 12 -5.60 -3.40 6.77
C THR A 12 -4.14 -3.10 7.10
N ALA A 13 -3.57 -2.03 6.57
CA ALA A 13 -2.18 -1.66 6.80
C ALA A 13 -1.88 -1.40 8.29
N MET A 14 -2.77 -0.70 8.99
CA MET A 14 -2.64 -0.43 10.43
C MET A 14 -2.65 -1.72 11.26
N GLU A 15 -3.49 -2.70 10.92
CA GLU A 15 -3.49 -4.02 11.58
C GLU A 15 -2.13 -4.75 11.47
N TYR A 16 -1.38 -4.50 10.40
CA TYR A 16 -0.07 -5.08 10.15
C TYR A 16 1.11 -4.16 10.51
N GLY A 17 0.87 -3.13 11.31
CA GLY A 17 1.92 -2.28 11.86
C GLY A 17 2.52 -1.30 10.83
N ALA A 18 1.71 -0.84 9.88
CA ALA A 18 2.09 0.31 9.07
C ALA A 18 2.31 1.54 9.98
N VAL A 19 3.41 2.25 9.74
CA VAL A 19 3.72 3.49 10.46
C VAL A 19 3.08 4.70 9.84
N GLU A 20 2.83 4.65 8.54
CA GLU A 20 2.14 5.70 7.81
C GLU A 20 1.41 5.11 6.60
N CYS A 21 0.24 5.66 6.30
CA CYS A 21 -0.52 5.38 5.10
C CYS A 21 -1.09 6.70 4.59
N PHE A 22 -0.86 7.03 3.33
CA PHE A 22 -1.47 8.21 2.72
C PHE A 22 -1.81 7.95 1.26
N TRP A 23 -2.83 8.66 0.78
CA TRP A 23 -3.20 8.63 -0.63
C TRP A 23 -2.39 9.64 -1.41
N ARG A 24 -2.04 9.30 -2.65
CA ARG A 24 -1.48 10.27 -3.61
C ARG A 24 -1.85 9.91 -5.04
N GLU A 25 -1.77 10.90 -5.92
CA GLU A 25 -1.84 10.67 -7.36
C GLU A 25 -0.55 9.95 -7.84
N SER A 26 -0.72 8.96 -8.71
CA SER A 26 0.37 8.21 -9.31
C SER A 26 0.71 8.78 -10.68
N ASP A 27 1.98 9.14 -10.84
CA ASP A 27 2.55 9.79 -12.03
C ASP A 27 3.38 8.81 -12.90
N ARG A 28 3.70 7.60 -12.38
CA ARG A 28 4.72 6.72 -12.97
C ARG A 28 4.27 5.31 -13.35
N ALA A 29 3.44 4.66 -12.52
CA ALA A 29 3.18 3.21 -12.64
C ALA A 29 1.72 2.86 -12.91
N PHE A 30 0.80 3.81 -12.75
CA PHE A 30 -0.63 3.64 -12.92
C PHE A 30 -1.25 5.02 -13.21
N THR A 31 -2.20 5.11 -14.13
CA THR A 31 -3.03 6.31 -14.29
C THR A 31 -4.13 6.28 -13.24
N GLY A 32 -3.99 7.09 -12.18
CA GLY A 32 -4.97 7.21 -11.10
C GLY A 32 -4.32 7.40 -9.73
N TYR A 33 -4.96 6.90 -8.67
CA TYR A 33 -4.54 7.11 -7.28
C TYR A 33 -3.91 5.85 -6.68
N VAL A 34 -2.97 6.05 -5.76
CA VAL A 34 -2.36 4.98 -4.97
C VAL A 34 -2.39 5.33 -3.48
N ALA A 35 -2.54 4.32 -2.64
CA ALA A 35 -2.17 4.38 -1.24
C ALA A 35 -0.69 4.00 -1.11
N GLU A 36 0.11 4.87 -0.51
CA GLU A 36 1.48 4.57 -0.08
C GLU A 36 1.49 4.16 1.37
N VAL A 37 1.91 2.93 1.61
CA VAL A 37 1.93 2.31 2.93
C VAL A 37 3.37 2.07 3.35
N TRP A 38 3.73 2.56 4.53
CA TRP A 38 5.08 2.57 5.05
C TRP A 38 5.23 1.65 6.26
N PHE A 39 6.35 0.96 6.33
CA PHE A 39 6.68 -0.01 7.38
C PHE A 39 8.15 0.14 7.81
N LEU A 40 8.42 -0.07 9.10
CA LEU A 40 9.81 -0.12 9.62
C LEU A 40 10.53 -1.40 9.23
N GLY A 41 9.80 -2.50 9.07
CA GLY A 41 10.29 -3.82 8.70
C GLY A 41 9.70 -4.34 7.39
N ARG A 42 10.20 -5.48 6.90
CA ARG A 42 9.70 -6.09 5.66
C ARG A 42 8.22 -6.47 5.80
N PRO A 43 7.31 -5.95 4.95
CA PRO A 43 5.86 -6.16 5.12
C PRO A 43 5.40 -7.49 4.50
N TRP A 44 6.02 -8.62 4.86
CA TRP A 44 5.71 -9.93 4.27
C TRP A 44 4.31 -10.40 4.59
N GLU A 45 3.89 -10.27 5.84
CA GLU A 45 2.56 -10.70 6.29
C GLU A 45 1.46 -9.88 5.62
N PHE A 46 1.65 -8.56 5.56
CA PHE A 46 0.77 -7.65 4.83
C PHE A 46 0.67 -8.04 3.35
N ALA A 47 1.81 -8.23 2.67
CA ALA A 47 1.82 -8.59 1.25
C ALA A 47 1.14 -9.94 0.97
N GLN A 48 1.32 -10.93 1.85
CA GLN A 48 0.66 -12.23 1.74
C GLN A 48 -0.84 -12.15 1.98
N LYS A 49 -1.27 -11.42 3.02
CA LYS A 49 -2.69 -11.22 3.32
C LYS A 49 -3.37 -10.45 2.20
N TRP A 50 -2.73 -9.39 1.71
CA TRP A 50 -3.20 -8.59 0.59
C TRP A 50 -3.46 -9.45 -0.64
N ALA A 51 -2.48 -10.26 -1.03
CA ALA A 51 -2.61 -11.14 -2.19
C ALA A 51 -3.77 -12.14 -2.05
N ARG A 52 -4.07 -12.60 -0.83
CA ARG A 52 -5.21 -13.49 -0.56
C ARG A 52 -6.56 -12.76 -0.59
N VAL A 53 -6.65 -11.54 -0.07
CA VAL A 53 -7.90 -10.78 0.03
C VAL A 53 -8.27 -10.15 -1.32
N VAL A 54 -7.30 -9.56 -2.01
CA VAL A 54 -7.53 -8.76 -3.22
C VAL A 54 -7.22 -9.54 -4.50
N GLY A 55 -6.52 -10.67 -4.40
CA GLY A 55 -6.27 -11.58 -5.52
C GLY A 55 -5.10 -11.18 -6.42
N TYR A 56 -4.24 -10.25 -5.98
CA TYR A 56 -3.00 -9.93 -6.70
C TYR A 56 -1.83 -9.57 -5.76
N PRO A 57 -0.58 -9.89 -6.12
CA PRO A 57 0.58 -9.55 -5.32
C PRO A 57 0.92 -8.07 -5.43
N ILE A 58 1.40 -7.51 -4.33
CA ILE A 58 1.95 -6.15 -4.24
C ILE A 58 3.46 -6.24 -4.01
N ARG A 59 4.19 -5.28 -4.58
CA ARG A 59 5.65 -5.22 -4.43
C ARG A 59 6.00 -4.23 -3.33
N SER A 60 6.81 -4.66 -2.38
CA SER A 60 7.48 -3.75 -1.45
C SER A 60 8.80 -3.25 -2.03
N ARG A 61 9.14 -2.01 -1.70
CA ARG A 61 10.42 -1.38 -2.02
C ARG A 61 11.10 -1.01 -0.70
N ALA A 62 12.39 -1.28 -0.59
CA ALA A 62 13.22 -0.72 0.48
C ALA A 62 13.65 0.69 0.09
N THR A 63 13.59 1.63 1.04
CA THR A 63 13.98 3.03 0.86
C THR A 63 14.52 3.56 2.19
N GLU A 64 15.50 4.45 2.11
CA GLU A 64 16.03 5.18 3.27
C GLU A 64 15.33 6.54 3.43
N ASP A 65 14.62 6.97 2.39
CA ASP A 65 13.85 8.19 2.36
C ASP A 65 12.38 7.91 2.70
N GLY A 66 11.91 8.48 3.80
CA GLY A 66 10.50 8.51 4.19
C GLY A 66 10.22 8.02 5.62
N PRO A 67 8.94 7.82 5.96
CA PRO A 67 8.48 7.43 7.31
C PRO A 67 8.94 6.04 7.80
N GLY A 68 9.42 5.19 6.90
CA GLY A 68 9.88 3.84 7.22
C GLY A 68 10.89 3.31 6.21
N ASN A 69 11.45 2.14 6.50
CA ASN A 69 12.49 1.51 5.67
C ASN A 69 11.92 0.77 4.45
N TYR A 70 10.61 0.51 4.45
CA TYR A 70 9.91 -0.23 3.42
C TYR A 70 8.61 0.47 3.07
N MET A 71 8.32 0.57 1.77
CA MET A 71 7.06 1.11 1.26
C MET A 71 6.38 0.14 0.30
N VAL A 72 5.06 0.23 0.21
CA VAL A 72 4.22 -0.44 -0.77
C VAL A 72 3.31 0.60 -1.41
N SER A 73 3.15 0.53 -2.74
CA SER A 73 2.14 1.31 -3.46
C SER A 73 0.98 0.41 -3.88
N VAL A 74 -0.23 0.75 -3.44
CA VAL A 74 -1.45 0.00 -3.72
C VAL A 74 -2.40 0.86 -4.56
N PRO A 75 -2.83 0.41 -5.75
CA PRO A 75 -3.82 1.14 -6.55
C PRO A 75 -5.16 1.26 -5.81
N VAL A 76 -5.69 2.48 -5.71
CA VAL A 76 -6.99 2.77 -5.06
C VAL A 76 -7.98 3.37 -6.04
N ALA A 77 -9.28 3.15 -5.79
CA ALA A 77 -10.35 3.67 -6.62
C ALA A 77 -10.59 5.17 -6.35
N PRO A 78 -10.87 5.99 -7.38
CA PRO A 78 -11.30 7.37 -7.17
C PRO A 78 -12.72 7.38 -6.59
N GLY A 79 -12.86 7.79 -5.33
CA GLY A 79 -14.13 7.86 -4.63
C GLY A 79 -13.93 8.06 -3.15
N PHE A 80 -13.59 9.29 -2.77
CA PHE A 80 -13.63 9.81 -1.41
C PHE A 80 -14.83 10.74 -1.29
#